data_AF-A0A0Q8DGD6-F1
#
_entry.id   AF-A0A0Q8DGD6-F1
#
_cell.length_a   1.000
_cell.length_b   1.000
_cell.length_c   1.000
_cell.angle_alpha   90.00
_cell.angle_beta   90.00
_cell.angle_gamma   90.00
#
_symmetry.space_group_name_H-M   'P 1'
#
loop_
_entity.id
_entity.type
_entity.pdbx_description
1 polymer ?
#
loop_
_entity_poly.entity_id
_entity_poly.type
_entity_poly.pdbx_seq_one_letter_code
_entity_poly.pdbx_strand_id
1 'polypeptide(L)'
;MGAPSAGQPSQPRGPQWQSRFGAMSIDYTRGKLGTASNMANTRKAEKAAIAQCRANGGDDSSCKKNLLSWGNGCGVVAWGASFAAMRSGASVDAAAGEALQVCGQNTGDCQIYYSGCSYPVQY
;
A
#
# COMPACT_ATOMS: atom_id res chain seq x y z
N MET A 1 -11.79 -7.28 -60.75
CA MET A 1 -11.06 -8.46 -60.23
C MET A 1 -10.59 -8.08 -58.84
N GLY A 2 -11.31 -8.48 -57.79
CA GLY A 2 -10.99 -8.14 -56.39
C GLY A 2 -10.42 -9.37 -55.70
N ALA A 3 -9.22 -9.24 -55.12
CA ALA A 3 -8.62 -10.30 -54.29
C ALA A 3 -9.27 -10.29 -52.89
N PRO A 4 -9.56 -11.46 -52.28
CA PRO A 4 -9.98 -11.50 -50.90
C PRO A 4 -8.76 -11.34 -49.99
N SER A 5 -8.78 -10.31 -49.13
CA SER A 5 -7.79 -10.14 -48.07
C SER A 5 -7.96 -11.26 -47.02
N ALA A 6 -6.94 -12.09 -46.85
CA ALA A 6 -6.90 -13.13 -45.84
C ALA A 6 -6.87 -12.48 -44.43
N GLY A 7 -7.81 -12.90 -43.58
CA GLY A 7 -7.90 -12.46 -42.18
C GLY A 7 -6.66 -12.88 -41.40
N GLN A 8 -6.02 -11.93 -40.73
CA GLN A 8 -4.87 -12.20 -39.87
C GLN A 8 -5.30 -13.02 -38.65
N PRO A 9 -4.52 -14.04 -38.22
CA PRO A 9 -4.82 -14.80 -37.02
C PRO A 9 -4.78 -13.88 -35.79
N SER A 10 -5.83 -13.89 -34.98
CA SER A 10 -5.84 -13.24 -33.68
C SER A 10 -4.81 -13.91 -32.78
N GLN A 11 -3.75 -13.18 -32.40
CA GLN A 11 -2.80 -13.65 -31.42
C GLN A 11 -3.52 -13.92 -30.08
N PRO A 12 -3.19 -15.00 -29.36
CA PRO A 12 -3.74 -15.24 -28.03
C PRO A 12 -3.42 -14.04 -27.14
N ARG A 13 -4.45 -13.41 -26.56
CA ARG A 13 -4.23 -12.39 -25.53
C ARG A 13 -3.53 -13.09 -24.36
N GLY A 14 -2.27 -12.72 -24.12
CA GLY A 14 -1.53 -13.20 -22.95
C GLY A 14 -2.25 -12.84 -21.65
N PRO A 15 -1.77 -13.38 -20.50
CA PRO A 15 -2.31 -13.09 -19.17
C PRO A 15 -2.64 -11.61 -18.98
N GLN A 16 -3.88 -11.28 -18.63
CA GLN A 16 -4.26 -9.92 -18.29
C GLN A 16 -3.99 -9.70 -16.81
N TRP A 17 -3.20 -8.69 -16.48
CA TRP A 17 -2.84 -8.37 -15.10
C TRP A 17 -3.58 -7.11 -14.65
N GLN A 18 -4.23 -7.18 -13.50
CA GLN A 18 -4.85 -6.05 -12.85
C GLN A 18 -4.01 -5.62 -11.65
N SER A 19 -3.52 -4.38 -11.70
CA SER A 19 -2.81 -3.78 -10.57
C SER A 19 -3.66 -3.72 -9.32
N ARG A 20 -3.03 -3.94 -8.17
CA ARG A 20 -3.65 -3.79 -6.86
C ARG A 20 -2.92 -2.74 -6.04
N PHE A 21 -3.67 -2.10 -5.16
CA PHE A 21 -3.21 -0.95 -4.40
C PHE A 21 -3.47 -1.13 -2.91
N GLY A 22 -2.55 -0.64 -2.11
CA GLY A 22 -2.67 -0.56 -0.66
C GLY A 22 -2.44 0.86 -0.16
N ALA A 23 -2.86 1.11 1.07
CA ALA A 23 -2.59 2.37 1.76
C ALA A 23 -2.54 2.17 3.27
N MET A 24 -1.85 3.09 3.95
CA MET A 24 -1.76 3.18 5.40
C MET A 24 -1.93 4.63 5.82
N SER A 25 -2.53 4.84 6.98
CA SER A 25 -2.82 6.16 7.53
C SER A 25 -2.61 6.12 9.04
N ILE A 26 -1.88 7.08 9.62
CA ILE A 26 -1.59 7.08 11.06
C ILE A 26 -1.88 8.44 11.70
N ASP A 27 -2.72 8.48 12.72
CA ASP A 27 -2.68 9.57 13.69
C ASP A 27 -1.56 9.30 14.70
N TYR A 28 -0.37 9.88 14.50
CA TYR A 28 0.78 9.67 15.37
C TYR A 28 0.54 10.19 16.79
N THR A 29 -0.27 11.23 16.95
CA THR A 29 -0.57 11.84 18.25
C THR A 29 -1.40 10.89 19.12
N ARG A 30 -2.36 10.18 18.50
CA ARG A 30 -3.26 9.24 19.19
C ARG A 30 -2.86 7.77 19.03
N GLY A 31 -1.80 7.51 18.27
CA GLY A 31 -1.34 6.16 17.92
C GLY A 31 -2.37 5.32 17.19
N LYS A 32 -3.18 5.92 16.30
CA LYS A 32 -4.26 5.21 15.60
C LYS A 32 -3.89 4.96 14.14
N LEU A 33 -3.72 3.68 13.80
CA LEU A 33 -3.41 3.22 12.45
C LEU A 33 -4.69 2.80 11.71
N GLY A 34 -4.75 3.10 10.42
CA GLY A 34 -5.66 2.50 9.46
C GLY A 34 -4.90 1.99 8.25
N THR A 35 -5.41 0.94 7.62
CA THR A 35 -4.75 0.20 6.55
C THR A 35 -5.75 -0.22 5.48
N ALA A 36 -5.27 -0.45 4.27
CA ALA A 36 -6.04 -1.03 3.18
C ALA A 36 -5.10 -1.81 2.28
N SER A 37 -5.56 -2.93 1.74
CA SER A 37 -4.81 -3.78 0.81
C SER A 37 -5.74 -4.35 -0.26
N ASN A 38 -5.16 -4.77 -1.39
CA ASN A 38 -5.85 -5.42 -2.52
C ASN A 38 -6.95 -4.58 -3.20
N MET A 39 -6.86 -3.24 -3.08
CA MET A 39 -7.84 -2.33 -3.65
C MET A 39 -7.64 -2.15 -5.14
N ALA A 40 -8.73 -1.89 -5.85
CA ALA A 40 -8.73 -1.74 -7.31
C ALA A 40 -8.04 -0.46 -7.83
N ASN A 41 -7.86 0.54 -6.96
CA ASN A 41 -7.14 1.77 -7.28
C ASN A 41 -6.67 2.47 -5.99
N THR A 42 -5.70 3.38 -6.14
CA THR A 42 -5.12 4.17 -5.04
C THR A 42 -6.17 4.92 -4.24
N ARG A 43 -7.13 5.59 -4.89
CA ARG A 43 -8.16 6.40 -4.21
C ARG A 43 -9.04 5.57 -3.28
N LYS A 44 -9.39 4.34 -3.68
CA LYS A 44 -10.14 3.41 -2.83
C LYS A 44 -9.30 2.95 -1.64
N ALA A 45 -8.01 2.67 -1.85
CA ALA A 45 -7.08 2.32 -0.78
C ALA A 45 -6.95 3.43 0.25
N GLU A 46 -6.70 4.66 -0.19
CA GLU A 46 -6.54 5.82 0.69
C GLU A 46 -7.79 6.10 1.51
N LYS A 47 -8.97 6.11 0.87
CA LYS A 47 -10.25 6.30 1.57
C LYS A 47 -10.48 5.22 2.63
N ALA A 48 -10.18 3.97 2.30
CA ALA A 48 -10.36 2.86 3.23
C ALA A 48 -9.39 2.96 4.42
N ALA A 49 -8.11 3.26 4.17
CA ALA A 49 -7.11 3.44 5.22
C ALA A 49 -7.46 4.62 6.15
N ILE A 50 -7.86 5.76 5.60
CA ILE A 50 -8.31 6.93 6.38
C ILE A 50 -9.57 6.59 7.20
N ALA A 51 -10.54 5.91 6.59
CA ALA A 51 -11.77 5.51 7.28
C ALA A 51 -11.46 4.58 8.46
N GLN A 52 -10.55 3.61 8.29
CA GLN A 52 -10.13 2.73 9.37
C GLN A 52 -9.36 3.49 10.46
N CYS A 53 -8.47 4.42 10.10
CA CYS A 53 -7.75 5.26 11.06
C CYS A 53 -8.72 6.04 11.96
N ARG A 54 -9.78 6.61 11.38
CA ARG A 54 -10.84 7.31 12.12
C ARG A 54 -11.68 6.38 12.97
N ALA A 55 -12.06 5.23 12.43
CA ALA A 55 -12.82 4.21 13.16
C ALA A 55 -12.05 3.72 14.40
N ASN A 56 -10.72 3.69 14.33
CA ASN A 56 -9.85 3.38 15.44
C ASN A 56 -9.65 4.54 16.44
N GLY A 57 -10.30 5.69 16.22
CA GLY A 57 -10.28 6.87 17.09
C GLY A 57 -9.28 7.96 16.69
N GLY A 58 -8.68 7.86 15.49
CA GLY A 58 -7.77 8.88 14.98
C GLY A 58 -8.50 10.17 14.57
N ASP A 59 -7.80 11.30 14.66
CA ASP A 59 -8.30 12.58 14.15
C ASP A 59 -8.36 12.57 12.61
N ASP A 60 -9.43 13.15 12.05
CA ASP A 60 -9.66 13.24 10.61
C ASP A 60 -8.47 13.84 9.85
N SER A 61 -7.93 14.95 10.38
CA SER A 61 -6.86 15.73 9.77
C SER A 61 -5.52 15.02 9.91
N SER A 62 -5.24 14.43 11.07
CA SER A 62 -4.03 13.63 11.29
C SER A 62 -4.00 12.39 10.38
N CYS A 63 -5.11 11.65 10.29
CA CYS A 63 -5.22 10.49 9.42
C CYS A 63 -4.99 10.86 7.95
N LYS A 64 -5.53 12.00 7.48
CA LYS A 64 -5.31 12.47 6.11
C LYS A 64 -3.88 12.94 5.86
N LYS A 65 -3.27 13.63 6.83
CA LYS A 65 -1.91 14.20 6.69
C LYS A 65 -0.84 13.12 6.60
N ASN A 66 -1.00 12.05 7.37
CA ASN A 66 -0.03 10.97 7.46
C ASN A 66 -0.54 9.76 6.67
N LEU A 67 -0.64 9.92 5.36
CA LEU A 67 -1.14 8.90 4.43
C LEU A 67 0.00 8.43 3.53
N LEU A 68 0.12 7.11 3.38
CA LEU A 68 1.03 6.49 2.42
C LEU A 68 0.25 5.48 1.58
N SER A 69 0.34 5.57 0.26
CA SER A 69 -0.27 4.61 -0.67
C SER A 69 0.78 3.99 -1.58
N TRP A 70 0.50 2.78 -2.08
CA TRP A 70 1.39 2.05 -2.98
C TRP A 70 0.59 1.18 -3.96
N GLY A 71 1.21 0.77 -5.05
CA GLY A 71 0.66 -0.16 -6.03
C GLY A 71 1.64 -1.28 -6.33
N ASN A 72 1.12 -2.50 -6.55
CA ASN A 72 1.90 -3.69 -6.94
C ASN A 72 3.10 -3.96 -6.02
N GLY A 73 2.89 -3.87 -4.71
CA GLY A 73 3.94 -3.98 -3.71
C GLY A 73 3.38 -4.10 -2.30
N CYS A 74 4.21 -3.82 -1.30
CA CYS A 74 3.89 -3.93 0.11
C CYS A 74 4.09 -2.61 0.85
N GLY A 75 3.29 -2.41 1.89
CA GLY A 75 3.43 -1.36 2.88
C GLY A 75 3.73 -1.96 4.24
N VAL A 76 4.61 -1.31 5.00
CA VAL A 76 5.07 -1.72 6.32
C VAL A 76 5.05 -0.53 7.28
N VAL A 77 4.67 -0.80 8.53
CA VAL A 77 4.80 0.14 9.64
C VAL A 77 5.81 -0.43 10.64
N ALA A 78 6.90 0.28 10.86
CA ALA A 78 7.77 0.07 12.01
C ALA A 78 7.36 1.02 13.13
N TRP A 79 7.24 0.52 14.35
CA TRP A 79 6.79 1.29 15.51
C TRP A 79 7.77 1.09 16.66
N GLY A 80 8.26 2.19 17.23
CA GLY A 80 9.12 2.19 18.41
C GLY A 80 8.53 3.00 19.56
N ALA A 81 9.35 3.34 20.56
CA ALA A 81 8.86 3.91 21.82
C ALA A 81 8.09 5.23 21.66
N SER A 82 8.53 6.11 20.75
CA SER A 82 7.95 7.46 20.57
C SER A 82 7.70 7.84 19.12
N PHE A 83 8.06 6.98 18.16
CA PHE A 83 7.98 7.27 16.74
C PHE A 83 7.56 6.02 15.96
N ALA A 84 6.87 6.23 14.84
CA ALA A 84 6.54 5.18 13.89
C ALA A 84 6.85 5.63 12.46
N ALA A 85 7.38 4.72 11.66
CA ALA A 85 7.74 4.95 10.27
C ALA A 85 6.87 4.07 9.36
N MET A 86 6.21 4.69 8.39
CA MET A 86 5.57 3.98 7.29
C MET A 86 6.49 3.95 6.07
N ARG A 87 6.68 2.78 5.46
CA ARG A 87 7.38 2.64 4.17
C ARG A 87 6.65 1.67 3.27
N SER A 88 6.91 1.78 1.98
CA SER A 88 6.41 0.86 0.97
C SER A 88 7.55 0.42 0.05
N GLY A 89 7.39 -0.73 -0.57
CA GLY A 89 8.41 -1.33 -1.43
C GLY A 89 7.85 -2.47 -2.26
N ALA A 90 8.68 -3.03 -3.15
CA ALA A 90 8.28 -4.16 -4.00
C ALA A 90 8.02 -5.44 -3.19
N SER A 91 8.63 -5.58 -2.01
CA SER A 91 8.44 -6.69 -1.08
C SER A 91 8.30 -6.18 0.36
N VAL A 92 7.88 -7.08 1.25
CA VAL A 92 7.86 -6.79 2.70
C VAL A 92 9.26 -6.47 3.19
N ASP A 93 10.28 -7.24 2.80
CA ASP A 93 11.66 -7.04 3.29
C ASP A 93 12.24 -5.68 2.88
N ALA A 94 12.00 -5.26 1.64
CA ALA A 94 12.45 -3.95 1.16
C ALA A 94 11.79 -2.82 1.98
N ALA A 95 10.47 -2.89 2.17
CA ALA A 95 9.74 -1.91 2.95
C ALA A 95 10.11 -1.95 4.44
N ALA A 96 10.33 -3.14 5.01
CA ALA A 96 10.68 -3.34 6.42
C ALA A 96 12.07 -2.83 6.74
N GLY A 97 13.06 -3.08 5.88
CA GLY A 97 14.42 -2.56 6.03
C GLY A 97 14.43 -1.04 6.14
N GLU A 98 13.74 -0.35 5.21
CA GLU A 98 13.62 1.10 5.25
C GLU A 98 12.81 1.60 6.47
N ALA A 99 11.71 0.92 6.81
CA ALA A 99 10.87 1.32 7.94
C ALA A 99 11.64 1.22 9.27
N LEU A 100 12.35 0.12 9.49
CA LEU A 100 13.16 -0.10 10.69
C LEU A 100 14.34 0.88 10.75
N GLN A 101 15.01 1.11 9.62
CA GLN A 101 16.10 2.09 9.56
C GLN A 101 15.63 3.48 9.97
N VAL A 102 14.53 3.95 9.37
CA VAL A 102 13.98 5.29 9.67
C VAL A 102 13.44 5.36 11.09
N CYS A 103 12.78 4.31 11.57
CA CYS A 103 12.31 4.25 12.95
C CYS A 103 13.50 4.35 13.92
N GLY A 104 14.55 3.54 13.74
CA GLY A 104 15.72 3.48 14.60
C GLY A 104 16.56 4.77 14.63
N GLN A 105 16.47 5.59 13.59
CA GLN A 105 17.08 6.93 13.57
C GLN A 105 16.34 7.95 14.47
N ASN A 106 15.07 7.70 14.78
CA ASN A 106 14.20 8.64 15.50
C ASN A 106 13.83 8.15 16.91
N THR A 107 13.84 6.84 17.16
CA THR A 107 13.47 6.24 18.46
C THR A 107 14.09 4.86 18.64
N GLY A 108 14.04 4.34 19.88
CA GLY A 108 14.44 2.97 20.21
C GLY A 108 13.29 1.97 20.10
N ASP A 109 13.60 0.68 20.32
CA ASP A 109 12.64 -0.43 20.39
C ASP A 109 11.73 -0.58 19.15
N CYS A 110 12.27 -0.21 17.99
CA CYS A 110 11.58 -0.29 16.71
C CYS A 110 11.35 -1.75 16.29
N GLN A 111 10.09 -2.10 16.11
CA GLN A 111 9.65 -3.40 15.61
C GLN A 111 8.65 -3.24 14.48
N ILE A 112 8.53 -4.26 13.62
CA ILE A 112 7.49 -4.27 12.59
C ILE A 112 6.14 -4.48 13.27
N TYR A 113 5.30 -3.44 13.22
CA TYR A 113 3.96 -3.45 13.78
C TYR A 113 2.92 -3.97 12.78
N TYR A 114 3.11 -3.64 11.50
CA TYR A 114 2.20 -4.05 10.43
C TYR A 114 2.97 -4.29 9.14
N SER A 115 2.53 -5.27 8.36
CA SER A 115 2.89 -5.44 6.95
C SER A 115 1.68 -5.86 6.14
N GLY A 116 1.55 -5.37 4.91
CA GLY A 116 0.47 -5.73 4.00
C GLY A 116 0.85 -5.53 2.55
N CYS A 117 0.49 -6.48 1.69
CA CYS A 117 0.84 -6.46 0.27
C CYS A 117 -0.39 -6.36 -0.63
N SER A 118 -0.18 -5.78 -1.81
CA SER A 118 -1.17 -5.58 -2.86
C SER A 118 -0.51 -5.88 -4.20
N TYR A 119 -0.33 -7.17 -4.48
CA TYR A 119 0.28 -7.64 -5.72
C TYR A 119 -0.73 -7.66 -6.87
N PRO A 120 -0.26 -7.51 -8.12
CA PRO A 120 -1.13 -7.60 -9.28
C PRO A 120 -1.75 -9.00 -9.35
N VAL A 121 -3.01 -9.06 -9.77
CA VAL A 121 -3.74 -10.33 -9.93
C VAL A 121 -4.03 -10.58 -11.40
N GLN A 122 -3.94 -11.84 -11.82
CA GLN A 122 -4.29 -12.24 -13.17
C GLN A 122 -5.81 -12.43 -13.29
N TYR A 123 -6.40 -12.03 -14.43
CA TYR A 123 -7.80 -12.28 -14.77
C TYR A 123 -7.97 -12.70 -16.24
#